data_AF-A0A7J9TB73-F1
#
_entry.id   AF-A0A7J9TB73-F1
#
_cell.length_a   1.000
_cell.length_b   1.000
_cell.length_c   1.000
_cell.angle_alpha   90.00
_cell.angle_beta   90.00
_cell.angle_gamma   90.00
#
_symmetry.space_group_name_H-M   'P 1'
#
loop_
_entity.id
_entity.type
_entity.pdbx_description
1 polymer ?
#
loop_
_entity_poly.entity_id
_entity_poly.type
_entity_poly.pdbx_seq_one_letter_code
_entity_poly.pdbx_strand_id
1 'polypeptide(L)' 'MESSFKNRNIETMFARILGKLERIEEKLDETSYPPEEAFNSDFVKRVNTADNEIIKGKRLEFESMDDFLSSIEK' A
#
# COMPACT_ATOMS: atom_id res chain seq x y z
N MET A 1 0.45 9.03 -44.83
CA MET A 1 0.14 9.98 -43.73
C MET A 1 -0.97 9.49 -42.79
N GLU A 2 -1.93 8.67 -43.23
CA GLU A 2 -3.04 8.19 -42.38
C GLU A 2 -2.65 7.24 -41.22
N SER A 3 -1.56 6.46 -41.34
CA SER A 3 -1.14 5.50 -40.31
C SER A 3 -0.70 6.18 -39.00
N SER A 4 -0.06 7.35 -39.09
CA SER A 4 0.40 8.11 -37.93
C SER A 4 -0.76 8.71 -37.11
N PHE A 5 -1.87 9.08 -37.77
CA PHE A 5 -3.07 9.58 -37.08
C PHE A 5 -3.83 8.48 -36.35
N LYS A 6 -3.91 7.27 -36.91
CA LYS A 6 -4.48 6.10 -36.21
C LYS A 6 -3.68 5.76 -34.95
N ASN A 7 -2.34 5.84 -35.04
CA ASN A 7 -1.46 5.53 -33.91
C ASN A 7 -1.63 6.53 -32.74
N ARG A 8 -1.71 7.83 -33.03
CA ARG A 8 -1.97 8.87 -32.01
C ARG A 8 -3.32 8.71 -31.32
N ASN A 9 -4.34 8.26 -32.05
CA ASN A 9 -5.67 8.02 -31.48
C ASN A 9 -5.66 6.82 -30.52
N ILE A 10 -4.93 5.76 -30.89
CA ILE A 10 -4.72 4.59 -30.03
C ILE A 10 -3.95 4.96 -28.76
N GLU A 11 -2.86 5.72 -28.87
CA GLU A 11 -2.09 6.22 -27.73
C GLU A 11 -2.94 7.08 -26.78
N THR A 12 -3.78 7.96 -27.34
CA THR A 12 -4.71 8.79 -26.56
C THR A 12 -5.76 7.95 -25.84
N MET A 13 -6.28 6.91 -26.49
CA MET A 13 -7.20 5.97 -25.87
C MET A 13 -6.54 5.20 -24.72
N PHE A 14 -5.30 4.72 -24.90
CA PHE A 14 -4.57 4.03 -23.84
C PHE A 14 -4.28 4.95 -22.64
N ALA A 15 -3.82 6.17 -22.87
CA ALA A 15 -3.61 7.15 -21.80
C ALA A 15 -4.90 7.42 -21.01
N ARG A 16 -6.04 7.49 -21.71
CA ARG A 16 -7.35 7.67 -21.08
C ARG A 16 -7.82 6.44 -20.31
N ILE A 17 -7.47 5.23 -20.74
CA ILE A 17 -7.77 3.99 -20.02
C ILE A 17 -6.92 3.90 -18.76
N LEU A 18 -5.61 4.16 -18.85
CA LEU A 18 -4.69 4.16 -17.71
C LEU A 18 -5.15 5.15 -16.63
N GLY A 19 -5.44 6.41 -17.00
CA GLY A 19 -5.94 7.38 -16.04
C GLY A 19 -7.32 7.06 -15.45
N LYS A 20 -8.10 6.17 -16.07
CA LYS A 20 -9.34 5.64 -15.45
C LYS A 20 -9.05 4.51 -14.47
N LEU A 21 -8.06 3.67 -14.76
CA LEU A 21 -7.63 2.58 -13.89
C LEU A 21 -7.00 3.13 -12.60
N GLU A 22 -6.11 4.12 -12.70
CA GLU A 22 -5.51 4.81 -11.54
C GLU A 22 -6.59 5.37 -10.60
N ARG A 23 -7.61 6.04 -11.15
CA ARG A 23 -8.73 6.56 -10.34
C ARG A 23 -9.61 5.49 -9.71
N ILE A 24 -9.68 4.30 -10.31
CA ILE A 24 -10.42 3.16 -9.74
C ILE A 24 -9.60 2.57 -8.59
N GLU A 25 -8.28 2.45 -8.76
CA GLU A 25 -7.35 2.02 -7.73
C GLU A 25 -7.37 2.95 -6.51
N GLU A 26 -7.25 4.27 -6.71
CA GLU A 26 -7.37 5.26 -5.61
C GLU A 26 -8.67 5.11 -4.83
N LYS A 27 -9.81 4.94 -5.52
CA LYS A 27 -11.12 4.75 -4.87
C LYS A 27 -11.25 3.40 -4.16
N LEU A 28 -10.59 2.37 -4.67
CA LEU A 28 -10.53 1.07 -4.01
C LEU A 28 -9.67 1.18 -2.75
N ASP A 29 -8.57 1.90 -2.77
CA ASP A 29 -7.73 2.12 -1.59
C ASP A 29 -8.50 2.90 -0.50
N GLU A 30 -9.23 3.95 -0.88
CA GLU A 30 -10.09 4.73 0.01
C GLU A 30 -11.21 3.88 0.67
N THR A 31 -11.67 2.82 0.01
CA THR A 31 -12.76 1.96 0.50
C THR A 31 -12.28 0.66 1.14
N SER A 32 -11.08 0.20 0.80
CA SER A 32 -10.49 -1.05 1.30
C SER A 32 -9.80 -0.85 2.65
N TYR A 33 -9.28 0.34 2.92
CA TYR A 33 -8.71 0.70 4.21
C TYR A 33 -9.54 1.78 4.89
N PRO A 34 -10.10 1.50 6.08
CA PRO A 34 -10.73 2.54 6.87
C PRO A 34 -9.74 3.68 7.13
N PRO A 35 -10.20 4.95 7.22
CA PRO A 35 -9.34 6.03 7.68
C PRO A 35 -8.80 5.71 9.09
N GLU A 36 -7.64 6.25 9.45
CA GLU A 36 -7.01 6.00 10.76
C GLU A 36 -7.96 6.25 11.94
N GLU A 37 -8.89 7.22 11.80
CA GLU A 37 -9.90 7.55 12.81
C GLU A 37 -10.94 6.44 13.02
N ALA A 38 -11.12 5.53 12.06
CA ALA A 38 -12.00 4.38 12.17
C ALA A 38 -11.33 3.21 12.92
N PHE A 39 -10.03 3.27 13.17
CA PHE A 39 -9.34 2.30 14.01
C PHE A 39 -9.48 2.66 15.49
N ASN A 40 -9.43 1.65 16.35
CA ASN A 40 -9.41 1.85 17.79
C ASN A 40 -8.19 2.72 18.18
N SER A 41 -8.42 3.82 18.89
CA SER A 41 -7.37 4.77 19.27
C SER A 41 -6.21 4.13 20.05
N ASP A 42 -6.50 3.11 20.86
CA ASP A 42 -5.48 2.39 21.62
C ASP A 42 -4.68 1.43 20.75
N PHE A 43 -5.26 0.94 19.66
CA PHE A 43 -4.50 0.21 18.64
C PHE A 43 -3.53 1.16 17.92
N VAL A 44 -4.00 2.32 17.45
CA VAL A 44 -3.16 3.32 16.77
C VAL A 44 -2.00 3.79 17.66
N LYS A 45 -2.25 4.06 18.95
CA LYS A 45 -1.18 4.41 19.91
C LYS A 45 -0.12 3.32 20.06
N ARG A 46 -0.53 2.04 20.10
CA ARG A 46 0.41 0.92 20.23
C ARG A 46 1.28 0.78 19.00
N VAL A 47 0.70 0.89 17.80
CA VAL A 47 1.45 0.87 16.54
C VAL A 47 2.46 2.02 16.49
N ASN A 48 2.01 3.26 16.75
CA ASN A 48 2.90 4.42 16.78
C ASN A 48 4.03 4.30 17.83
N THR A 49 3.75 3.65 18.96
CA THR A 49 4.78 3.39 19.98
C THR A 49 5.80 2.38 19.45
N ALA A 50 5.36 1.27 18.87
CA ALA A 50 6.22 0.25 18.29
C ALA A 50 7.10 0.82 17.17
N ASP A 51 6.54 1.63 16.27
CA ASP A 51 7.30 2.30 15.20
C ASP A 51 8.40 3.20 15.76
N ASN A 52 8.09 4.00 16.79
CA ASN A 52 9.08 4.83 17.46
C ASN A 52 10.18 4.01 18.13
N GLU A 53 9.88 2.82 18.65
CA GLU A 53 10.87 1.91 19.21
C GLU A 53 11.77 1.30 18.13
N ILE A 54 11.19 0.90 16.99
CA ILE A 54 11.93 0.39 15.83
C ILE A 54 12.90 1.46 15.30
N ILE A 55 12.44 2.72 15.15
CA ILE A 55 13.27 3.85 14.72
C ILE A 55 14.42 4.09 15.70
N LYS A 56 14.18 3.91 17.00
CA LYS A 56 15.21 4.01 18.06
C LYS A 56 16.14 2.80 18.11
N GLY A 57 16.02 1.86 17.17
CA GLY A 57 16.86 0.66 17.09
C GLY A 57 16.44 -0.46 18.06
N LYS A 58 15.32 -0.32 18.77
CA LYS A 58 14.74 -1.39 19.59
C LYS A 58 13.87 -2.29 18.72
N ARG A 59 14.52 -3.05 17.84
CA ARG A 59 13.87 -4.06 16.99
C ARG A 59 14.45 -5.44 17.25
N LEU A 60 13.62 -6.46 17.09
CA LEU A 60 14.09 -7.83 16.98
C LEU A 60 14.34 -8.11 15.51
N GLU A 61 15.51 -8.63 15.21
CA GLU A 61 15.87 -9.10 13.87
C GLU A 61 15.78 -10.62 13.87
N PHE A 62 15.12 -11.16 12.86
CA PHE A 62 15.00 -12.60 12.63
C PHE A 62 15.64 -12.89 11.27
N GLU A 63 16.43 -13.95 11.19
CA GLU A 63 17.10 -14.32 9.94
C GLU A 63 16.11 -14.93 8.93
N SER A 64 15.03 -15.54 9.42
CA SER A 64 13.97 -16.12 8.60
C SER A 64 12.57 -15.96 9.21
N MET A 65 11.54 -16.21 8.39
CA MET A 65 10.16 -16.28 8.87
C MET A 65 9.95 -17.43 9.87
N ASP A 66 10.65 -18.54 9.68
CA ASP A 66 10.56 -19.71 10.57
C ASP A 66 11.09 -19.38 11.98
N ASP A 67 12.17 -18.58 12.07
CA ASP A 67 12.71 -18.10 13.35
C ASP A 67 11.72 -17.18 14.08
N PHE A 68 11.03 -16.33 13.33
CA PHE A 68 9.99 -15.45 13.88
C PHE A 68 8.82 -16.26 14.44
N LEU A 69 8.26 -17.20 13.66
CA LEU A 69 7.12 -18.02 14.08
C LEU A 69 7.47 -18.86 15.32
N SER A 70 8.68 -19.44 15.35
CA SER A 70 9.19 -20.19 16.51
C SER A 70 9.31 -19.34 17.78
N SER A 71 9.50 -18.03 17.65
CA SER A 71 9.56 -17.12 18.80
C SER A 71 8.20 -16.81 19.43
N ILE A 72 7.11 -17.02 18.68
CA ILE A 72 5.73 -16.73 19.07
C ILE A 72 5.01 -17.97 19.63
N GLU A 73 5.36 -19.19 19.19
CA GLU A 73 4.74 -20.45 19.62
C GLU A 73 5.07 -20.90 21.07
N LYS A 74 5.31 -19.97 22.00
CA LYS A 74 5.47 -20.24 23.45
C LYS A 74 4.15 -20.08 24.21
#